data_AF-A0A090MEB7-F1
#
_entry.id   AF-A0A090MEB7-F1
#
_cell.length_a   1.000
_cell.length_b   1.000
_cell.length_c   1.000
_cell.angle_alpha   90.00
_cell.angle_beta   90.00
_cell.angle_gamma   90.00
#
_symmetry.space_group_name_H-M   'P 1'
#
loop_
_entity.id
_entity.type
_entity.pdbx_description
1 polymer ?
#
loop_
_entity_poly.entity_id
_entity_poly.type
_entity_poly.pdbx_seq_one_letter_code
_entity_poly.pdbx_strand_id
1 'polypeptide(L)'
;MAIKLTNLGAFLKKFTKKPYVLVFHGGMQELSLLSLLNIKLEPVFIIDTVKAAQFPLQLWYRNTLKELLEKFEIPYSQLHIAGNDAHLTLRVLLMIAVKDAEVHLEGKNLPDWIPILKAVARSPLPPRPPTKRELAAIAEAEAERHTTIEAKEA
;
A
#
# COMPACT_ATOMS: atom_id res chain seq x y z
N MET A 1 7.96 17.44 5.90
CA MET A 1 7.91 17.70 7.36
C MET A 1 8.62 16.56 8.06
N ALA A 2 9.73 16.80 8.76
CA ALA A 2 10.43 15.75 9.50
C ALA A 2 9.76 15.55 10.87
N ILE A 3 9.39 14.31 11.20
CA ILE A 3 8.78 13.97 12.50
C ILE A 3 9.92 13.60 13.46
N LYS A 4 10.01 14.30 14.60
CA LYS A 4 10.93 13.93 15.68
C LYS A 4 10.47 12.62 16.32
N LEU A 5 11.40 11.71 16.63
CA LEU A 5 11.09 10.41 17.23
C LEU A 5 10.30 10.56 18.54
N THR A 6 10.62 11.57 19.35
CA THR A 6 9.90 11.90 20.60
C THR A 6 8.42 12.23 20.39
N ASN A 7 8.05 12.69 19.19
CA ASN A 7 6.67 13.05 18.84
C ASN A 7 5.94 11.94 18.09
N LEU A 8 6.61 10.81 17.80
CA LEU A 8 6.05 9.73 16.98
C LEU A 8 4.77 9.15 17.60
N GLY A 9 4.76 8.91 18.92
CA GLY A 9 3.57 8.38 19.60
C GLY A 9 2.36 9.33 19.50
N ALA A 10 2.56 10.64 19.70
CA ALA A 10 1.50 11.64 19.56
C ALA A 10 1.02 11.76 18.11
N PHE A 11 1.91 11.59 17.14
CA PHE A 11 1.58 11.59 15.72
C PHE A 11 0.74 10.36 15.35
N LEU A 12 1.15 9.16 15.76
CA LEU A 12 0.44 7.91 15.49
C LEU A 12 -0.97 7.89 16.08
N LYS A 13 -1.17 8.47 17.28
CA LYS A 13 -2.50 8.61 17.90
C LYS A 13 -3.54 9.31 17.02
N LYS A 14 -3.11 10.15 16.06
CA LYS A 14 -4.01 10.80 15.10
C LYS A 14 -4.63 9.80 14.10
N PHE A 15 -3.93 8.70 13.84
CA PHE A 15 -4.30 7.66 12.88
C PHE A 15 -4.85 6.39 13.54
N THR A 16 -4.67 6.23 14.85
CA THR A 16 -5.08 5.02 15.61
C THR A 16 -6.30 5.27 16.50
N LYS A 17 -7.31 5.99 15.99
CA LYS A 17 -8.60 6.12 16.68
C LYS A 17 -9.30 4.76 16.70
N LYS A 18 -9.69 4.30 17.88
CA LYS A 18 -10.37 3.01 18.05
C LYS A 18 -11.83 3.08 17.54
N PRO A 19 -12.37 1.98 17.00
CA PRO A 19 -11.68 0.71 16.73
C PRO A 19 -10.87 0.75 15.42
N TYR A 20 -9.71 0.09 15.38
CA TYR A 20 -8.92 -0.07 14.16
C TYR A 20 -8.26 -1.45 14.08
N VAL A 21 -8.08 -1.95 12.86
CA VAL A 21 -7.34 -3.18 12.56
C VAL A 21 -5.95 -2.80 12.08
N LEU A 22 -4.93 -3.45 12.63
CA LEU A 22 -3.55 -3.26 12.17
C LEU A 22 -3.19 -4.35 11.17
N VAL A 23 -2.71 -3.94 10.00
CA VAL A 23 -2.27 -4.85 8.93
C VAL A 23 -0.79 -4.63 8.68
N PHE A 24 -0.01 -5.70 8.63
CA PHE A 24 1.41 -5.65 8.27
C PHE A 24 1.87 -6.93 7.57
N HIS A 25 3.13 -6.94 7.12
CA HIS A 25 3.78 -8.11 6.52
C HIS A 25 5.03 -8.48 7.32
N GLY A 26 4.92 -9.47 8.22
CA GLY A 26 6.06 -9.93 9.05
C GLY A 26 6.55 -8.93 10.11
N GLY A 27 5.73 -7.94 10.47
CA GLY A 27 6.07 -6.74 11.24
C GLY A 27 6.29 -6.90 12.76
N MET A 28 6.72 -8.07 13.23
CA MET A 28 6.89 -8.33 14.67
C MET A 28 8.03 -7.51 15.29
N GLN A 29 9.09 -7.27 14.52
CA GLN A 29 10.22 -6.43 14.93
C GLN A 29 9.78 -4.97 15.10
N GLU A 30 8.96 -4.45 14.18
CA GLU A 30 8.42 -3.10 14.22
C GLU A 30 7.51 -2.90 15.44
N LEU A 31 6.66 -3.87 15.76
CA LEU A 31 5.85 -3.84 16.97
C LEU A 31 6.72 -3.84 18.24
N SER A 32 7.79 -4.63 18.25
CA SER A 32 8.73 -4.69 19.36
C SER A 32 9.44 -3.35 19.54
N LEU A 33 9.87 -2.72 18.45
CA LEU A 33 10.48 -1.38 18.45
C LEU A 33 9.52 -0.32 18.99
N LEU A 34 8.25 -0.31 18.54
CA LEU A 34 7.26 0.64 19.05
C LEU A 34 7.04 0.47 20.56
N SER A 35 7.02 -0.77 21.05
CA SER A 35 6.94 -1.07 22.48
C SER A 35 8.14 -0.51 23.25
N LEU A 36 9.38 -0.68 22.74
CA LEU A 36 10.60 -0.11 23.35
C LEU A 36 10.57 1.42 23.39
N LEU A 37 9.90 2.06 22.43
CA LEU A 37 9.67 3.50 22.41
C LEU A 37 8.50 3.95 23.30
N ASN A 38 7.94 3.04 24.10
CA ASN A 38 6.76 3.26 24.94
C ASN A 38 5.51 3.70 24.14
N ILE A 39 5.44 3.30 22.86
CA ILE A 39 4.30 3.54 21.97
C ILE A 39 3.47 2.27 21.93
N LYS A 40 2.37 2.27 22.69
CA LYS A 40 1.41 1.16 22.69
C LYS A 40 0.38 1.36 21.60
N LEU A 41 0.39 0.47 20.61
CA LEU A 41 -0.71 0.32 19.66
C LEU A 41 -1.75 -0.60 20.30
N GLU A 42 -3.03 -0.24 20.17
CA GLU A 42 -4.15 -0.99 20.72
C GLU A 42 -5.20 -1.28 19.64
N PRO A 43 -4.83 -2.00 18.56
CA PRO A 43 -5.77 -2.42 17.54
C PRO A 43 -6.76 -3.43 18.11
N VAL A 44 -7.98 -3.46 17.56
CA VAL A 44 -8.96 -4.50 17.92
C VAL A 44 -8.61 -5.86 17.32
N PHE A 45 -7.83 -5.86 16.23
CA PHE A 45 -7.34 -7.06 15.59
C PHE A 45 -6.04 -6.79 14.81
N ILE A 46 -5.21 -7.83 14.65
CA ILE A 46 -3.95 -7.76 13.92
C ILE A 46 -3.96 -8.79 12.80
N ILE A 47 -3.68 -8.35 11.57
CA ILE A 47 -3.54 -9.22 10.41
C ILE A 47 -2.08 -9.16 9.94
N ASP A 48 -1.35 -10.25 10.19
CA ASP A 48 -0.05 -10.49 9.58
C ASP A 48 -0.25 -11.21 8.25
N THR A 49 -0.02 -10.51 7.14
CA THR A 49 -0.22 -11.05 5.79
C THR A 49 0.70 -12.23 5.48
N VAL A 50 1.84 -12.37 6.18
CA VAL A 50 2.70 -13.55 6.05
C VAL A 50 1.96 -14.81 6.50
N LYS A 51 1.26 -14.73 7.64
CA LYS A 51 0.48 -15.85 8.19
C LYS A 51 -0.84 -16.02 7.46
N ALA A 52 -1.53 -14.91 7.18
CA ALA A 52 -2.83 -14.94 6.52
C ALA A 52 -2.76 -15.55 5.11
N ALA A 53 -1.63 -15.41 4.42
CA ALA A 53 -1.42 -16.00 3.10
C ALA A 53 -1.25 -17.53 3.12
N GLN A 54 -0.86 -18.14 4.25
CA GLN A 54 -0.42 -19.54 4.26
C GLN A 54 -1.55 -20.51 3.92
N PHE A 55 -2.72 -20.35 4.53
CA PHE A 55 -3.85 -21.25 4.30
C PHE A 55 -4.44 -21.09 2.88
N PRO A 56 -4.80 -19.88 2.40
CA PRO A 56 -5.41 -19.72 1.08
C PRO A 56 -4.49 -20.13 -0.08
N LEU A 57 -3.18 -20.03 0.11
CA LEU A 57 -2.17 -20.40 -0.90
C LEU A 57 -1.55 -21.77 -0.68
N GLN A 58 -1.98 -22.52 0.35
CA GLN A 58 -1.46 -23.84 0.71
C GLN A 58 0.09 -23.85 0.85
N LEU A 59 0.63 -22.86 1.57
CA LEU A 59 2.06 -22.66 1.72
C LEU A 59 2.58 -23.23 3.03
N TRP A 60 3.65 -24.03 2.95
CA TRP A 60 4.43 -24.49 4.10
C TRP A 60 5.55 -23.52 4.53
N TYR A 61 5.74 -22.43 3.79
CA TYR A 61 6.77 -21.43 4.04
C TYR A 61 6.17 -20.02 4.09
N ARG A 62 6.99 -19.04 4.50
CA ARG A 62 6.62 -17.64 4.59
C ARG A 62 7.09 -16.92 3.34
N ASN A 63 6.15 -16.36 2.57
CA ASN A 63 6.52 -15.54 1.43
C ASN A 63 7.00 -14.16 1.87
N THR A 64 7.96 -13.62 1.12
CA THR A 64 8.27 -12.19 1.17
C THR A 64 7.14 -11.37 0.54
N LEU A 65 7.11 -10.06 0.81
CA LEU A 65 6.12 -9.17 0.21
C LEU A 65 6.23 -9.21 -1.33
N LYS A 66 7.45 -9.21 -1.85
CA LYS A 66 7.74 -9.28 -3.29
C LYS A 66 7.13 -10.54 -3.92
N GLU A 67 7.35 -11.71 -3.31
CA GLU A 67 6.82 -12.97 -3.83
C GLU A 67 5.29 -13.00 -3.85
N LEU A 68 4.62 -12.41 -2.84
CA LEU A 68 3.16 -12.30 -2.84
C LEU A 68 2.66 -11.33 -3.92
N LEU A 69 3.35 -10.21 -4.13
CA LEU A 69 3.00 -9.25 -5.18
C LEU A 69 3.10 -9.88 -6.57
N GLU A 70 4.18 -10.62 -6.84
CA GLU A 70 4.39 -11.35 -8.09
C GLU A 70 3.32 -12.44 -8.26
N LYS A 71 3.07 -13.25 -7.23
CA LYS A 71 2.08 -14.33 -7.26
C LYS A 71 0.65 -13.81 -7.51
N PHE A 72 0.30 -12.65 -6.96
CA PHE A 72 -1.02 -12.06 -7.12
C PHE A 72 -1.16 -11.12 -8.31
N GLU A 73 -0.10 -10.93 -9.09
CA GLU A 73 -0.04 -10.00 -10.23
C GLU A 73 -0.37 -8.56 -9.82
N ILE A 74 0.09 -8.15 -8.64
CA ILE A 74 -0.10 -6.78 -8.13
C ILE A 74 1.03 -5.91 -8.68
N PRO A 75 0.72 -4.82 -9.42
CA PRO A 75 1.75 -3.87 -9.85
C PRO A 75 2.45 -3.23 -8.65
N TYR A 76 3.78 -3.18 -8.69
CA TYR A 76 4.58 -2.58 -7.62
C TYR A 76 5.83 -1.88 -8.16
N SER A 77 6.30 -0.89 -7.41
CA SER A 77 7.59 -0.23 -7.63
C SER A 77 8.15 0.22 -6.28
N GLN A 78 9.47 0.39 -6.21
CA GLN A 78 10.16 0.93 -5.03
C GLN A 78 9.80 0.23 -3.70
N LEU A 79 10.08 -1.08 -3.63
CA LEU A 79 10.06 -1.83 -2.37
C LEU A 79 11.10 -1.28 -1.39
N HIS A 80 10.92 -1.58 -0.11
CA HIS A 80 11.77 -1.12 1.00
C HIS A 80 11.59 0.37 1.35
N ILE A 81 10.51 0.98 0.85
CA ILE A 81 10.01 2.27 1.31
C ILE A 81 8.78 1.97 2.17
N ALA A 82 8.86 2.20 3.48
CA ALA A 82 7.83 1.77 4.43
C ALA A 82 6.39 2.20 4.07
N GLY A 83 6.22 3.41 3.52
CA GLY A 83 4.92 3.88 3.03
C GLY A 83 4.38 3.07 1.84
N ASN A 84 5.25 2.75 0.88
CA ASN A 84 4.91 1.91 -0.26
C ASN A 84 4.63 0.47 0.21
N ASP A 85 5.49 -0.08 1.07
CA ASP A 85 5.35 -1.44 1.58
C ASP A 85 4.04 -1.60 2.37
N ALA A 86 3.63 -0.59 3.16
CA ALA A 86 2.35 -0.60 3.85
C ALA A 86 1.15 -0.62 2.86
N HIS A 87 1.20 0.21 1.81
CA HIS A 87 0.15 0.23 0.79
C HIS A 87 0.11 -1.08 -0.02
N LEU A 88 1.27 -1.62 -0.41
CA LEU A 88 1.38 -2.89 -1.11
C LEU A 88 0.92 -4.07 -0.24
N THR A 89 1.19 -4.03 1.06
CA THR A 89 0.69 -5.00 2.04
C THR A 89 -0.84 -5.01 2.08
N LEU A 90 -1.49 -3.85 2.02
CA LEU A 90 -2.95 -3.78 1.94
C LEU A 90 -3.48 -4.40 0.64
N ARG A 91 -2.84 -4.13 -0.50
CA ARG A 91 -3.21 -4.78 -1.78
C ARG A 91 -3.06 -6.30 -1.72
N VAL A 92 -2.01 -6.79 -1.09
CA VAL A 92 -1.80 -8.22 -0.84
C VAL A 92 -2.91 -8.79 0.04
N LEU A 93 -3.31 -8.09 1.12
CA LEU A 93 -4.42 -8.53 1.96
C LEU A 93 -5.73 -8.69 1.16
N LEU A 94 -6.03 -7.76 0.24
CA LEU A 94 -7.21 -7.88 -0.62
C LEU A 94 -7.17 -9.17 -1.44
N MET A 95 -6.02 -9.52 -2.01
CA MET A 95 -5.87 -10.74 -2.81
C MET A 95 -5.85 -12.01 -1.97
N ILE A 96 -5.36 -11.97 -0.72
CA ILE A 96 -5.49 -13.07 0.23
C ILE A 96 -6.98 -13.34 0.52
N ALA A 97 -7.78 -12.29 0.79
CA ALA A 97 -9.20 -12.42 1.05
C ALA A 97 -9.96 -12.99 -0.17
N VAL A 98 -9.62 -12.52 -1.38
CA VAL A 98 -10.12 -13.09 -2.63
C VAL A 98 -9.80 -14.58 -2.72
N LYS A 99 -8.54 -14.96 -2.46
CA LYS A 99 -8.12 -16.35 -2.61
C LYS A 99 -8.77 -17.26 -1.58
N ASP A 100 -8.92 -16.78 -0.35
CA ASP A 100 -9.58 -17.51 0.72
C ASP A 100 -11.04 -17.81 0.39
N ALA A 101 -11.77 -16.81 -0.14
CA ALA A 101 -13.14 -17.00 -0.58
C ALA A 101 -13.26 -17.93 -1.80
N GLU A 102 -12.35 -17.85 -2.75
CA GLU A 102 -12.30 -18.79 -3.88
C GLU A 102 -12.08 -20.24 -3.44
N VAL A 103 -11.27 -20.46 -2.39
CA VAL A 103 -11.03 -21.78 -1.81
C VAL A 103 -12.26 -22.32 -1.09
N HIS A 104 -12.97 -21.49 -0.31
CA HIS A 104 -14.08 -21.95 0.53
C HIS A 104 -15.46 -21.96 -0.15
N LEU A 105 -15.69 -21.13 -1.16
CA LEU A 105 -17.04 -20.91 -1.72
C LEU A 105 -17.32 -21.67 -3.03
N GLU A 106 -16.39 -22.54 -3.47
CA GLU A 106 -16.54 -23.50 -4.60
C GLU A 106 -17.42 -22.99 -5.77
N GLY A 107 -17.10 -21.81 -6.31
CA GLY A 107 -17.61 -21.30 -7.60
C GLY A 107 -19.12 -21.08 -7.77
N LYS A 108 -19.98 -21.45 -6.80
CA LYS A 108 -21.44 -21.47 -7.02
C LYS A 108 -22.15 -20.15 -6.73
N ASN A 109 -21.51 -19.19 -6.06
CA ASN A 109 -21.91 -17.78 -5.96
C ASN A 109 -20.80 -17.00 -5.25
N LEU A 110 -19.77 -16.62 -6.01
CA LEU A 110 -18.71 -15.75 -5.48
C LEU A 110 -19.31 -14.37 -5.13
N PRO A 111 -19.02 -13.81 -3.95
CA PRO A 111 -19.54 -12.49 -3.59
C PRO A 111 -19.10 -11.38 -4.56
N ASP A 112 -19.96 -10.39 -4.77
CA ASP A 112 -19.73 -9.25 -5.68
C ASP A 112 -18.49 -8.42 -5.33
N TRP A 113 -18.02 -8.49 -4.09
CA TRP A 113 -16.80 -7.80 -3.67
C TRP A 113 -15.53 -8.44 -4.26
N ILE A 114 -15.54 -9.71 -4.66
CA ILE A 114 -14.36 -10.40 -5.21
C ILE A 114 -13.79 -9.70 -6.45
N PRO A 115 -14.57 -9.44 -7.51
CA PRO A 115 -14.06 -8.73 -8.67
C PRO A 115 -13.60 -7.30 -8.32
N ILE A 116 -14.26 -6.63 -7.37
CA ILE A 116 -13.88 -5.29 -6.90
C ILE A 116 -12.51 -5.33 -6.21
N LEU A 117 -12.28 -6.27 -5.29
CA LEU A 117 -11.01 -6.41 -4.58
C LEU A 117 -9.87 -6.76 -5.54
N LYS A 118 -10.11 -7.64 -6.52
CA LYS A 118 -9.14 -7.94 -7.58
C LYS A 118 -8.76 -6.67 -8.36
N ALA A 119 -9.76 -5.90 -8.79
CA ALA A 119 -9.55 -4.68 -9.56
C ALA A 119 -8.77 -3.62 -8.75
N VAL A 120 -9.10 -3.42 -7.47
CA VAL A 120 -8.41 -2.47 -6.60
C VAL A 120 -6.97 -2.90 -6.34
N ALA A 121 -6.76 -4.17 -5.98
CA ALA A 121 -5.43 -4.69 -5.68
C ALA A 121 -4.49 -4.60 -6.89
N ARG A 122 -5.01 -4.90 -8.08
CA ARG A 122 -4.27 -4.94 -9.35
C ARG A 122 -4.32 -3.63 -10.14
N SER A 123 -4.92 -2.59 -9.58
CA SER A 123 -4.98 -1.27 -10.21
C SER A 123 -3.55 -0.79 -10.56
N PRO A 124 -3.37 -0.11 -11.70
CA PRO A 124 -2.05 0.39 -12.09
C PRO A 124 -1.50 1.32 -11.01
N LEU A 125 -0.18 1.41 -10.94
CA LEU A 125 0.47 2.37 -10.08
C LEU A 125 0.10 3.79 -10.54
N PRO A 126 -0.02 4.76 -9.62
CA PRO A 126 -0.16 6.14 -10.00
C PRO A 126 1.03 6.54 -10.88
N PRO A 127 0.83 7.43 -11.87
CA PRO A 127 1.94 7.94 -12.66
C PRO A 127 3.00 8.51 -11.74
N ARG A 128 4.27 8.23 -12.05
CA ARG A 128 5.37 8.78 -11.26
C ARG A 128 5.25 10.30 -11.22
N PRO A 129 5.54 10.95 -10.09
CA PRO A 129 5.67 12.39 -10.07
C PRO A 129 6.70 12.82 -11.13
N PRO A 130 6.45 13.91 -11.86
CA PRO A 130 7.46 14.43 -12.78
C PRO A 130 8.69 14.85 -11.99
N THR A 131 9.87 14.58 -12.56
CA THR A 131 11.14 15.03 -12.01
C THR A 131 11.23 16.55 -12.08
N LYS A 132 12.11 17.16 -11.26
CA LYS A 132 12.36 18.61 -11.33
C LYS A 132 12.72 19.08 -12.75
N ARG A 133 13.44 18.26 -13.52
CA ARG A 133 13.80 18.55 -14.91
C ARG A 133 12.58 18.54 -15.82
N GLU A 134 11.68 17.58 -15.65
CA GLU A 134 10.44 17.52 -16.43
C GLU A 134 9.50 18.65 -16.05
N LEU A 135 9.40 19.01 -14.76
CA LEU A 135 8.65 20.18 -14.33
C LEU A 135 9.20 21.47 -14.94
N ALA A 136 10.53 21.63 -15.00
CA ALA A 136 11.16 22.77 -15.64
C ALA A 136 10.88 22.81 -17.14
N ALA A 137 10.99 21.67 -17.84
CA ALA A 137 10.70 21.57 -19.26
C ALA A 137 9.22 21.84 -19.59
N ILE A 138 8.29 21.40 -18.74
CA ILE A 138 6.86 21.71 -18.87
C ILE A 138 6.63 23.22 -18.71
N ALA A 139 7.23 23.84 -17.69
CA ALA A 139 7.10 25.27 -17.46
C ALA A 139 7.70 26.12 -18.60
N GLU A 140 8.84 25.69 -19.16
CA GLU A 140 9.47 26.33 -20.31
C GLU A 140 8.60 26.23 -21.56
N ALA A 141 8.06 25.04 -21.86
CA ALA A 141 7.15 24.83 -22.98
C ALA A 141 5.81 25.60 -22.83
N GLU A 142 5.33 25.81 -21.60
CA GLU A 142 4.14 26.63 -21.32
C GLU A 142 4.42 28.13 -21.53
N ALA A 143 5.61 28.62 -21.13
CA ALA A 143 6.02 30.00 -21.36
C ALA A 143 6.16 30.31 -22.86
N GLU A 144 6.78 29.42 -23.64
CA GLU A 144 6.91 29.56 -25.10
C GLU A 144 5.56 29.57 -25.83
N ARG A 145 4.59 28.78 -25.34
CA ARG A 145 3.22 28.78 -25.88
C ARG A 145 2.51 30.10 -25.60
N HIS A 146 2.63 30.65 -24.40
CA HIS A 146 2.04 31.94 -24.05
C HIS A 146 2.58 33.08 -24.92
N THR A 147 3.91 33.16 -25.12
CA THR A 147 4.52 34.18 -25.98
C THR A 147 4.12 34.02 -27.45
N THR A 148 3.89 32.79 -27.91
CA THR A 148 3.48 32.52 -29.31
C THR A 148 2.02 32.89 -29.57
N ILE A 149 1.16 32.82 -28.54
CA ILE A 149 -0.25 33.23 -28.65
C ILE A 149 -0.33 34.77 -28.65
N GLU A 150 0.37 35.45 -27.75
CA GLU A 150 0.41 36.91 -27.70
C GLU A 150 0.99 37.53 -28.99
N ALA A 151 2.00 36.89 -29.58
CA ALA A 151 2.58 37.34 -30.86
C ALA A 151 1.69 37.09 -32.09
N LYS A 152 0.64 36.27 -31.98
CA LYS A 152 -0.34 36.03 -33.06
C LYS A 152 -1.58 36.92 -32.95
N GLU A 153 -1.80 37.55 -31.80
CA GLU A 153 -2.92 38.46 -31.54
C GLU A 153 -2.55 39.95 -31.68
N ALA A 154 -1.28 40.26 -31.97
CA ALA A 154 -0.75 41.60 -32.25
C ALA A 154 -0.54 41.82 -33.76
#